data_AF-A0A062VE40-F1
#
_entry.id   AF-A0A062VE40-F1
#
_cell.length_a   1.000
_cell.length_b   1.000
_cell.length_c   1.000
_cell.angle_alpha   90.00
_cell.angle_beta   90.00
_cell.angle_gamma   90.00
#
_symmetry.space_group_name_H-M   'P 1'
#
loop_
_entity.id
_entity.type
_entity.pdbx_description
1 polymer ?
#
loop_
_entity_poly.entity_id
_entity_poly.type
_entity_poly.pdbx_seq_one_letter_code
_entity_poly.pdbx_strand_id
1 'polypeptide(L)'
;MDRIARSVNQLYERYPYPSLPIRSEHDLIIKLHANVMSKILATAELVPESLSGKEILDAGCGTGEKSCYFSYYVFCLGVLHHTSGPYLRFCVLADLCKPGGTVTVGLYNRYGRLVHRIRRLQIGLNAGENIDKRLEYVERSIYRRKLKSTHEQAYAADKYVNPYESYHSVGEVLGWFDKNDITYTGSYPHTGTGRFHALSAQLKWLIKRNGFFIISGRKN
;
A
#
# COMPACT_ATOMS: atom_id res chain seq x y z
N MET A 1 -20.31 9.37 4.34
CA MET A 1 -19.31 8.28 4.32
C MET A 1 -19.98 6.99 3.85
N ASP A 2 -19.43 6.34 2.82
CA ASP A 2 -19.98 5.08 2.27
C ASP A 2 -19.82 3.88 3.23
N ARG A 3 -20.49 2.76 2.93
CA ARG A 3 -20.49 1.56 3.79
C ARG A 3 -19.09 0.97 3.96
N ILE A 4 -18.28 0.95 2.90
CA ILE A 4 -16.90 0.43 2.93
C ILE A 4 -16.06 1.29 3.87
N ALA A 5 -16.11 2.61 3.70
CA ALA A 5 -15.36 3.54 4.53
C ALA A 5 -15.75 3.44 6.02
N ARG A 6 -17.04 3.27 6.34
CA ARG A 6 -17.47 3.03 7.73
C ARG A 6 -16.90 1.72 8.30
N SER A 7 -16.96 0.62 7.55
CA SER A 7 -16.43 -0.66 8.01
C SER A 7 -14.91 -0.63 8.18
N VAL A 8 -14.18 -0.01 7.24
CA VAL A 8 -12.72 0.16 7.33
C VAL A 8 -12.35 1.01 8.54
N ASN A 9 -13.09 2.09 8.81
CA ASN A 9 -12.87 2.89 10.02
C ASN A 9 -13.09 2.08 11.30
N GLN A 10 -14.17 1.30 11.38
CA GLN A 10 -14.44 0.43 12.53
C GLN A 10 -13.31 -0.60 12.77
N LEU A 11 -12.70 -1.12 11.70
CA LEU A 11 -11.54 -2.01 11.82
C LEU A 11 -10.37 -1.29 12.50
N TYR A 12 -9.98 -0.12 12.01
CA TYR A 12 -8.81 0.60 12.52
C TYR A 12 -9.07 1.29 13.88
N GLU A 13 -10.31 1.66 14.20
CA GLU A 13 -10.69 2.10 15.55
C GLU A 13 -10.51 0.97 16.58
N ARG A 14 -10.82 -0.27 16.18
CA ARG A 14 -10.69 -1.45 17.04
C ARG A 14 -9.26 -2.00 17.09
N TYR A 15 -8.59 -2.01 15.95
CA TYR A 15 -7.23 -2.51 15.78
C TYR A 15 -6.37 -1.43 15.11
N PRO A 16 -5.89 -0.44 15.89
CA PRO A 16 -5.05 0.63 15.36
C PRO A 16 -3.82 0.04 14.67
N TYR A 17 -3.55 0.49 13.44
CA TYR A 17 -2.37 0.04 12.70
C TYR A 17 -1.11 0.30 13.53
N PRO A 18 -0.18 -0.67 13.65
CA PRO A 18 0.92 -0.54 14.58
C PRO A 18 1.84 0.62 14.19
N SER A 19 2.19 1.45 15.18
CA SER A 19 3.22 2.44 15.03
C SER A 19 4.61 1.82 15.23
N LEU A 20 5.55 2.11 14.34
CA LEU A 20 6.97 1.93 14.60
C LEU A 20 7.37 2.85 15.76
N PRO A 21 8.16 2.36 16.73
CA PRO A 21 8.59 3.16 17.86
C PRO A 21 9.72 4.10 17.44
N ILE A 22 9.42 5.10 16.60
CA ILE A 22 10.36 6.15 16.24
C ILE A 22 10.50 7.08 17.45
N ARG A 23 11.67 7.04 18.09
CA ARG A 23 11.99 7.88 19.26
C ARG A 23 13.04 8.93 18.92
N SER A 24 13.80 8.70 17.85
CA SER A 24 14.91 9.54 17.40
C SER A 24 15.08 9.46 15.89
N GLU A 25 15.85 10.41 15.33
CA GLU A 25 16.27 10.37 13.93
C GLU A 25 17.04 9.09 13.59
N HIS A 26 17.77 8.53 14.56
CA HIS A 26 18.49 7.26 14.39
C HIS A 26 17.55 6.10 14.02
N ASP A 27 16.33 6.07 14.56
CA ASP A 27 15.33 5.04 14.29
C ASP A 27 14.78 5.10 12.86
N LEU A 28 14.79 6.29 12.25
CA LEU A 28 14.38 6.53 10.87
C LEU A 28 15.44 6.09 9.86
N ILE A 29 16.72 6.19 10.22
CA ILE A 29 17.86 5.88 9.35
C ILE A 29 18.42 4.47 9.55
N ILE A 30 17.78 3.64 10.39
CA ILE A 30 18.16 2.22 10.52
C ILE A 30 18.20 1.59 9.14
N LYS A 31 19.29 0.85 8.86
CA LYS A 31 19.62 0.27 7.56
C LYS A 31 18.44 -0.42 6.87
N LEU A 32 17.58 -1.13 7.62
CA LEU A 32 16.39 -1.77 7.06
C LEU A 32 15.35 -0.77 6.54
N HIS A 33 15.00 0.25 7.35
CA HIS A 33 14.04 1.28 6.95
C HIS A 33 14.62 2.11 5.80
N ALA A 34 15.86 2.59 5.95
CA ALA A 34 16.57 3.33 4.91
C ALA A 34 16.66 2.55 3.58
N ASN A 35 16.92 1.23 3.61
CA ASN A 35 16.93 0.40 2.39
C ASN A 35 15.56 0.29 1.72
N VAL A 36 14.48 0.17 2.50
CA VAL A 36 13.12 0.16 1.95
C VAL A 36 12.79 1.52 1.35
N MET A 37 13.09 2.60 2.06
CA MET A 37 12.82 3.96 1.58
C MET A 37 13.66 4.30 0.35
N SER A 38 14.94 3.91 0.30
CA SER A 38 15.78 4.04 -0.88
C SER A 38 15.20 3.28 -2.09
N LYS A 39 14.68 2.07 -1.90
CA LYS A 39 13.98 1.32 -2.98
C LYS A 39 12.72 2.02 -3.43
N ILE A 40 11.97 2.64 -2.52
CA ILE A 40 10.77 3.42 -2.85
C ILE A 40 11.16 4.67 -3.64
N LEU A 41 12.13 5.45 -3.16
CA LEU A 41 12.64 6.64 -3.83
C LEU A 41 13.22 6.31 -5.21
N ALA A 42 13.92 5.18 -5.36
CA ALA A 42 14.44 4.74 -6.64
C ALA A 42 13.34 4.50 -7.68
N THR A 43 12.11 4.14 -7.27
CA THR A 43 10.98 4.05 -8.23
C THR A 43 10.62 5.41 -8.83
N ALA A 44 10.90 6.49 -8.09
CA ALA A 44 10.68 7.88 -8.48
C ALA A 44 11.93 8.54 -9.09
N GLU A 45 13.00 7.77 -9.34
CA GLU A 45 14.32 8.28 -9.78
C GLU A 45 14.98 9.25 -8.78
N LEU A 46 14.77 8.98 -7.49
CA LEU A 46 15.25 9.84 -6.40
C LEU A 46 16.24 9.12 -5.49
N VAL A 47 17.07 9.94 -4.85
CA VAL A 47 17.92 9.56 -3.71
C VAL A 47 17.53 10.39 -2.48
N PRO A 48 17.78 9.93 -1.24
CA PRO A 48 17.38 10.65 -0.03
C PRO A 48 17.81 12.13 0.00
N GLU A 49 18.99 12.44 -0.54
CA GLU A 49 19.55 13.79 -0.57
C GLU A 49 18.73 14.74 -1.46
N SER A 50 18.04 14.21 -2.47
CA SER A 50 17.20 14.99 -3.40
C SER A 50 15.95 15.60 -2.74
N LEU A 51 15.62 15.16 -1.53
CA LEU A 51 14.45 15.62 -0.78
C LEU A 51 14.74 16.92 -0.02
N SER A 52 16.00 17.29 0.20
CA SER A 52 16.37 18.43 1.04
C SER A 52 15.80 19.77 0.52
N GLY A 53 15.19 20.55 1.42
CA GLY A 53 14.65 21.89 1.11
C GLY A 53 13.31 21.92 0.35
N LYS A 54 12.48 20.88 0.49
CA LYS A 54 11.25 20.69 -0.31
C LYS A 54 9.97 20.49 0.54
N GLU A 55 8.79 20.86 0.00
CA GLU A 55 7.45 20.71 0.64
C GLU A 55 6.68 19.40 0.30
N ILE A 56 6.22 18.61 1.28
CA ILE A 56 5.59 17.27 1.09
C ILE A 56 4.10 17.22 1.21
N LEU A 57 3.53 16.22 0.52
CA LEU A 57 2.30 15.59 0.94
C LEU A 57 2.42 14.05 1.06
N ASP A 58 2.42 13.50 2.27
CA ASP A 58 2.24 12.06 2.48
C ASP A 58 0.76 11.76 2.71
N ALA A 59 0.09 11.27 1.68
CA ALA A 59 -1.33 11.06 1.68
C ALA A 59 -1.69 9.62 2.05
N GLY A 60 -2.38 9.45 3.18
CA GLY A 60 -2.62 8.12 3.74
C GLY A 60 -1.39 7.59 4.48
N CYS A 61 -0.73 8.46 5.23
CA CYS A 61 0.49 8.17 5.99
C CYS A 61 0.34 7.11 7.09
N GLY A 62 -0.90 6.71 7.41
CA GLY A 62 -1.19 5.81 8.52
C GLY A 62 -0.69 6.41 9.83
N THR A 63 0.33 5.79 10.40
CA THR A 63 1.01 6.20 11.64
C THR A 63 2.03 7.32 11.45
N GLY A 64 2.22 7.84 10.23
CA GLY A 64 3.03 9.04 9.96
C GLY A 64 4.54 8.81 9.83
N GLU A 65 5.01 7.57 10.03
CA GLU A 65 6.43 7.23 10.04
C GLU A 65 7.14 7.55 8.73
N LYS A 66 6.43 7.34 7.61
CA LYS A 66 6.93 7.63 6.27
C LYS A 66 6.87 9.12 5.97
N SER A 67 5.92 9.83 6.56
CA SER A 67 5.81 11.28 6.45
C SER A 67 7.02 11.97 7.06
N CYS A 68 7.59 11.40 8.12
CA CYS A 68 8.84 11.90 8.72
C CYS A 68 10.04 11.79 7.77
N TYR A 69 9.98 10.93 6.74
CA TYR A 69 11.10 10.63 5.87
C TYR A 69 11.04 11.33 4.51
N PHE A 70 9.83 11.57 4.01
CA PHE A 70 9.67 12.18 2.71
C PHE A 70 9.64 13.72 2.87
N SER A 71 10.38 14.46 2.00
CA SER A 71 10.28 15.91 1.63
C SER A 71 10.12 16.11 0.06
N TYR A 72 9.17 16.91 -0.49
CA TYR A 72 8.59 17.09 -1.86
C TYR A 72 7.46 16.26 -2.54
N TYR A 73 7.18 15.02 -2.18
CA TYR A 73 6.51 14.07 -3.07
C TYR A 73 5.16 13.59 -2.58
N VAL A 74 4.25 13.24 -3.50
CA VAL A 74 2.96 12.63 -3.16
C VAL A 74 3.14 11.12 -3.05
N PHE A 75 3.12 10.61 -1.82
CA PHE A 75 3.12 9.17 -1.54
C PHE A 75 1.72 8.73 -1.10
N CYS A 76 1.23 7.63 -1.67
CA CYS A 76 0.06 6.93 -1.16
C CYS A 76 0.29 5.42 -1.18
N LEU A 77 0.81 4.90 -0.08
CA LEU A 77 1.22 3.51 0.05
C LEU A 77 0.25 2.77 0.95
N GLY A 78 -0.35 1.67 0.47
CA GLY A 78 -1.15 0.84 1.37
C GLY A 78 -2.60 1.31 1.55
N VAL A 79 -3.04 2.41 0.92
CA VAL A 79 -4.33 3.04 1.29
C VAL A 79 -5.39 2.97 0.20
N LEU A 80 -5.08 3.38 -1.04
CA LEU A 80 -6.09 3.49 -2.10
C LEU A 80 -6.88 2.18 -2.30
N HIS A 81 -6.22 1.03 -2.17
CA HIS A 81 -6.85 -0.27 -2.34
C HIS A 81 -7.79 -0.70 -1.21
N HIS A 82 -7.88 0.05 -0.12
CA HIS A 82 -8.89 -0.14 0.93
C HIS A 82 -10.10 0.79 0.75
N THR A 83 -10.20 1.50 -0.38
CA THR A 83 -11.26 2.48 -0.63
C THR A 83 -12.24 2.05 -1.72
N SER A 84 -13.49 2.49 -1.59
CA SER A 84 -14.59 2.24 -2.55
C SER A 84 -14.38 2.85 -3.94
N GLY A 85 -13.37 3.70 -4.14
CA GLY A 85 -13.12 4.45 -5.38
C GLY A 85 -11.63 4.80 -5.55
N PRO A 86 -10.75 3.81 -5.74
CA PRO A 86 -9.30 4.02 -5.74
C PRO A 86 -8.84 5.00 -6.82
N TYR A 87 -9.44 4.95 -8.02
CA TYR A 87 -9.10 5.88 -9.10
C TYR A 87 -9.53 7.32 -8.80
N LEU A 88 -10.76 7.53 -8.33
CA LEU A 88 -11.25 8.89 -8.01
C LEU A 88 -10.41 9.54 -6.91
N ARG A 89 -10.00 8.75 -5.91
CA ARG A 89 -9.11 9.22 -4.85
C ARG A 89 -7.69 9.45 -5.35
N PHE A 90 -7.22 8.60 -6.26
CA PHE A 90 -5.95 8.83 -6.96
C PHE A 90 -5.96 10.18 -7.71
N CYS A 91 -7.04 10.54 -8.42
CA CYS A 91 -7.16 11.83 -9.10
C CYS A 91 -6.98 12.99 -8.12
N VAL A 92 -7.65 12.96 -6.96
CA VAL A 92 -7.46 13.99 -5.92
C VAL A 92 -5.99 14.11 -5.50
N LEU A 93 -5.29 12.99 -5.34
CA LEU A 93 -3.86 13.00 -5.00
C LEU A 93 -2.98 13.51 -6.13
N ALA A 94 -3.30 13.14 -7.37
CA ALA A 94 -2.58 13.58 -8.56
C ALA A 94 -2.74 15.09 -8.78
N ASP A 95 -3.93 15.65 -8.51
CA ASP A 95 -4.22 17.09 -8.63
C ASP A 95 -3.50 17.94 -7.59
N LEU A 96 -3.18 17.36 -6.42
CA LEU A 96 -2.36 18.01 -5.41
C LEU A 96 -0.87 18.02 -5.78
N CYS A 97 -0.45 17.21 -6.75
CA CYS A 97 0.93 17.19 -7.23
C CYS A 97 1.16 18.34 -8.22
N LYS A 98 2.09 19.24 -7.89
CA LYS A 98 2.52 20.32 -8.79
C LYS A 98 3.18 19.73 -10.05
N PRO A 99 3.08 20.38 -11.24
CA PRO A 99 3.86 20.02 -12.42
C PRO A 99 5.35 19.85 -12.11
N GLY A 100 5.97 18.82 -12.66
CA GLY A 100 7.34 18.39 -12.37
C GLY A 100 7.53 17.60 -11.07
N GLY A 101 6.50 17.48 -10.23
CA GLY A 101 6.49 16.64 -9.03
C GLY A 101 6.31 15.15 -9.33
N THR A 102 6.57 14.29 -8.34
CA THR A 102 6.38 12.83 -8.48
C THR A 102 5.20 12.34 -7.66
N VAL A 103 4.39 11.49 -8.28
CA VAL A 103 3.31 10.74 -7.64
C VAL A 103 3.74 9.28 -7.52
N THR A 104 3.67 8.74 -6.31
CA THR A 104 4.02 7.34 -5.99
C THR A 104 2.85 6.64 -5.31
N VAL A 105 2.39 5.51 -5.86
CA VAL A 105 1.28 4.73 -5.30
C VAL A 105 1.66 3.29 -5.03
N GLY A 106 1.23 2.76 -3.89
CA GLY A 106 1.45 1.39 -3.43
C GLY A 106 0.15 0.62 -3.30
N LEU A 107 -0.04 -0.43 -4.11
CA LEU A 107 -1.31 -1.15 -4.25
C LEU A 107 -1.16 -2.66 -4.10
N TYR A 108 -2.22 -3.35 -3.67
CA TYR A 108 -2.26 -4.81 -3.77
C TYR A 108 -2.38 -5.26 -5.22
N ASN A 109 -1.45 -6.13 -5.63
CA ASN A 109 -1.38 -6.66 -6.98
C ASN A 109 -2.50 -7.70 -7.23
N ARG A 110 -3.19 -7.56 -8.36
CA ARG A 110 -4.28 -8.44 -8.82
C ARG A 110 -3.90 -9.92 -8.84
N TYR A 111 -2.70 -10.22 -9.32
CA TYR A 111 -2.22 -11.59 -9.51
C TYR A 111 -1.45 -12.06 -8.28
N GLY A 112 -0.48 -11.28 -7.81
CA GLY A 112 0.34 -11.60 -6.64
C GLY A 112 -0.44 -11.89 -5.36
N ARG A 113 -1.62 -11.28 -5.21
CA ARG A 113 -2.49 -11.45 -4.03
C ARG A 113 -3.49 -12.61 -4.18
N LEU A 114 -3.49 -13.38 -5.27
CA LEU A 114 -4.51 -14.42 -5.52
C LEU A 114 -4.64 -15.46 -4.41
N VAL A 115 -3.53 -16.05 -3.96
CA VAL A 115 -3.55 -17.05 -2.86
C VAL A 115 -4.12 -16.44 -1.58
N HIS A 116 -3.79 -15.17 -1.31
CA HIS A 116 -4.27 -14.45 -0.15
C HIS A 116 -5.78 -14.13 -0.26
N ARG A 117 -6.26 -13.80 -1.46
CA ARG A 117 -7.69 -13.60 -1.76
C ARG A 117 -8.50 -14.85 -1.48
N ILE A 118 -8.01 -16.01 -1.92
CA ILE A 118 -8.65 -17.30 -1.63
C ILE A 118 -8.71 -17.53 -0.11
N ARG A 119 -7.64 -17.21 0.62
CA ARG A 119 -7.62 -17.34 2.08
C ARG A 119 -8.63 -16.41 2.76
N ARG A 120 -8.75 -15.15 2.31
CA ARG A 120 -9.78 -14.22 2.80
C ARG A 120 -11.20 -14.69 2.50
N LEU A 121 -11.42 -15.27 1.32
CA LEU A 121 -12.71 -15.88 0.97
C LEU A 121 -13.04 -17.04 1.92
N GLN A 122 -12.08 -17.94 2.18
CA GLN A 122 -12.26 -19.04 3.14
C GLN A 122 -12.58 -18.52 4.54
N ILE A 123 -11.89 -17.48 5.02
CA ILE A 123 -12.21 -16.86 6.31
C ILE A 123 -13.65 -16.33 6.32
N GLY A 124 -14.08 -15.64 5.25
CA GLY A 124 -15.44 -15.13 5.11
C GLY A 124 -16.50 -16.22 5.11
N LEU A 125 -16.26 -17.33 4.41
CA LEU A 125 -17.17 -18.48 4.36
C LEU A 125 -17.32 -19.16 5.74
N ASN A 126 -16.25 -19.21 6.54
CA ASN A 126 -16.26 -19.91 7.83
C ASN A 126 -16.69 -19.03 9.01
N ALA A 127 -16.46 -17.70 8.95
CA ALA A 127 -16.66 -16.80 10.08
C ALA A 127 -17.64 -15.64 9.81
N GLY A 128 -18.20 -15.54 8.60
CA GLY A 128 -19.14 -14.48 8.21
C GLY A 128 -18.44 -13.14 7.95
N GLU A 129 -19.15 -12.02 8.16
CA GLU A 129 -18.61 -10.64 7.95
C GLU A 129 -18.09 -9.99 9.24
N ASN A 130 -18.43 -10.53 10.41
CA ASN A 130 -18.04 -9.95 11.69
C ASN A 130 -16.52 -10.03 11.89
N ILE A 131 -15.91 -8.87 12.21
CA ILE A 131 -14.46 -8.71 12.33
C ILE A 131 -13.88 -9.61 13.44
N ASP A 132 -14.52 -9.67 14.61
CA ASP A 132 -14.01 -10.43 15.76
C ASP A 132 -14.02 -11.93 15.47
N LYS A 133 -15.12 -12.43 14.91
CA LYS A 133 -15.26 -13.84 14.51
C LYS A 133 -14.21 -14.24 13.48
N ARG A 134 -13.94 -13.36 12.50
CA ARG A 134 -12.90 -13.58 11.50
C ARG A 134 -11.51 -13.60 12.13
N LEU A 135 -11.22 -12.68 13.06
CA LEU A 135 -9.91 -12.65 13.73
C LEU A 135 -9.72 -13.89 14.63
N GLU A 136 -10.75 -14.32 15.34
CA GLU A 136 -10.72 -15.57 16.11
C GLU A 136 -10.50 -16.79 15.22
N TYR A 137 -11.13 -16.83 14.05
CA TYR A 137 -10.87 -17.86 13.05
C TYR A 137 -9.41 -17.81 12.56
N VAL A 138 -8.86 -16.62 12.34
CA VAL A 138 -7.46 -16.42 11.95
C VAL A 138 -6.50 -16.92 13.04
N GLU A 139 -6.77 -16.61 14.31
CA GLU A 139 -6.01 -17.14 15.46
C GLU A 139 -5.96 -18.66 15.47
N ARG A 140 -7.12 -19.30 15.30
CA ARG A 140 -7.23 -20.76 15.35
C ARG A 140 -6.63 -21.45 14.12
N SER A 141 -6.94 -20.97 12.91
CA SER A 141 -6.64 -21.68 11.66
C SER A 141 -5.33 -21.27 11.00
N ILE A 142 -4.88 -20.02 11.19
CA ILE A 142 -3.69 -19.46 10.55
C ILE A 142 -2.52 -19.44 11.54
N TYR A 143 -2.70 -18.74 12.67
CA TYR A 143 -1.64 -18.56 13.65
C TYR A 143 -1.51 -19.76 14.60
N ARG A 144 -2.59 -20.56 14.74
CA ARG A 144 -2.69 -21.71 15.66
C ARG A 144 -2.40 -21.34 17.11
N ARG A 145 -2.66 -20.09 17.47
CA ARG A 145 -2.53 -19.52 18.82
C ARG A 145 -3.24 -18.17 18.89
N LYS A 146 -3.47 -17.69 20.11
CA LYS A 146 -3.91 -16.32 20.37
C LYS A 146 -2.81 -15.31 20.01
N LEU A 147 -3.23 -14.16 19.46
CA LEU A 147 -2.33 -13.04 19.16
C LEU A 147 -2.06 -12.28 20.46
N LYS A 148 -0.79 -12.09 20.79
CA LYS A 148 -0.39 -11.67 22.14
C LYS A 148 -0.27 -10.16 22.29
N SER A 149 -0.01 -9.44 21.21
CA SER A 149 0.20 -7.99 21.23
C SER A 149 -0.79 -7.26 20.34
N THR A 150 -1.05 -5.99 20.67
CA THR A 150 -1.84 -5.09 19.83
C THR A 150 -1.27 -4.99 18.42
N HIS A 151 0.06 -4.94 18.28
CA HIS A 151 0.72 -4.96 16.99
C HIS A 151 0.38 -6.23 16.19
N GLU A 152 0.43 -7.40 16.82
CA GLU A 152 0.13 -8.65 16.15
C GLU A 152 -1.33 -8.72 15.72
N GLN A 153 -2.24 -8.29 16.59
CA GLN A 153 -3.67 -8.21 16.31
C GLN A 153 -3.96 -7.27 15.14
N ALA A 154 -3.41 -6.07 15.16
CA ALA A 154 -3.57 -5.09 14.09
C ALA A 154 -2.99 -5.58 12.76
N TYR A 155 -1.80 -6.19 12.77
CA TYR A 155 -1.21 -6.77 11.58
C TYR A 155 -2.07 -7.92 11.00
N ALA A 156 -2.59 -8.81 11.85
CA ALA A 156 -3.45 -9.89 11.41
C ALA A 156 -4.82 -9.38 10.92
N ALA A 157 -5.39 -8.38 11.60
CA ALA A 157 -6.65 -7.74 11.26
C ALA A 157 -6.56 -7.05 9.90
N ASP A 158 -5.55 -6.20 9.70
CA ASP A 158 -5.28 -5.53 8.43
C ASP A 158 -5.08 -6.54 7.29
N LYS A 159 -4.28 -7.58 7.53
CA LYS A 159 -3.97 -8.57 6.52
C LYS A 159 -5.15 -9.46 6.15
N TYR A 160 -5.81 -10.07 7.12
CA TYR A 160 -6.77 -11.15 6.84
C TYR A 160 -8.23 -10.71 6.97
N VAL A 161 -8.48 -9.68 7.79
CA VAL A 161 -9.82 -9.38 8.28
C VAL A 161 -10.34 -8.04 7.77
N ASN A 162 -9.49 -7.25 7.12
CA ASN A 162 -9.87 -5.96 6.57
C ASN A 162 -11.16 -6.10 5.72
N PRO A 163 -12.17 -5.26 5.97
CA PRO A 163 -13.50 -5.46 5.40
C PRO A 163 -13.52 -5.27 3.87
N TYR A 164 -12.53 -4.58 3.31
CA TYR A 164 -12.49 -4.31 1.89
C TYR A 164 -11.05 -4.23 1.35
N GLU A 165 -10.82 -4.90 0.23
CA GLU A 165 -9.59 -4.78 -0.56
C GLU A 165 -9.99 -4.77 -2.05
N SER A 166 -9.48 -3.82 -2.82
CA SER A 166 -9.41 -3.88 -4.27
C SER A 166 -8.02 -4.34 -4.71
N TYR A 167 -7.91 -4.84 -5.94
CA TYR A 167 -6.66 -5.39 -6.46
C TYR A 167 -6.41 -4.87 -7.86
N HIS A 168 -5.20 -4.36 -8.08
CA HIS A 168 -4.86 -3.58 -9.25
C HIS A 168 -3.75 -4.24 -10.06
N SER A 169 -3.78 -4.00 -11.37
CA SER A 169 -2.66 -4.38 -12.24
C SER A 169 -1.77 -3.18 -12.52
N VAL A 170 -0.50 -3.43 -12.85
CA VAL A 170 0.41 -2.35 -13.27
C VAL A 170 -0.15 -1.59 -14.49
N GLY A 171 -0.69 -2.31 -15.48
CA GLY A 171 -1.30 -1.67 -16.66
C GLY A 171 -2.52 -0.81 -16.35
N GLU A 172 -3.29 -1.16 -15.31
CA GLU A 172 -4.41 -0.33 -14.84
C GLU A 172 -3.92 0.99 -14.26
N VAL A 173 -2.85 0.96 -13.46
CA VAL A 173 -2.26 2.18 -12.86
C VAL A 173 -1.53 3.02 -13.91
N LEU A 174 -0.87 2.40 -14.88
CA LEU A 174 -0.32 3.13 -16.04
C LEU A 174 -1.43 3.86 -16.80
N GLY A 175 -2.59 3.23 -16.99
CA GLY A 175 -3.75 3.91 -17.56
C GLY A 175 -4.33 5.02 -16.66
N TRP A 176 -4.10 4.99 -15.35
CA TRP A 176 -4.41 6.13 -14.48
C TRP A 176 -3.41 7.26 -14.69
N PHE A 177 -2.13 6.95 -14.85
CA PHE A 177 -1.09 7.93 -15.13
C PHE A 177 -1.33 8.65 -16.47
N ASP A 178 -1.62 7.89 -17.53
CA ASP A 178 -1.94 8.45 -18.86
C ASP A 178 -3.13 9.42 -18.80
N LYS A 179 -4.17 9.10 -18.01
CA LYS A 179 -5.37 9.95 -17.85
C LYS A 179 -5.13 11.22 -17.03
N ASN A 180 -4.07 11.25 -16.23
CA ASN A 180 -3.78 12.33 -15.29
C ASN A 180 -2.48 13.06 -15.63
N ASP A 181 -1.99 12.91 -16.87
CA ASP A 181 -0.78 13.58 -17.37
C ASP A 181 0.47 13.31 -16.50
N ILE A 182 0.68 12.03 -16.20
CA ILE A 182 1.80 11.54 -15.40
C ILE A 182 2.64 10.58 -16.26
N THR A 183 3.92 10.87 -16.38
CA THR A 183 4.90 10.05 -17.10
C THR A 183 5.49 9.02 -16.15
N TYR A 184 5.32 7.72 -16.44
CA TYR A 184 5.90 6.63 -15.63
C TYR A 184 7.42 6.75 -15.49
N THR A 185 7.93 6.59 -14.26
CA THR A 185 9.37 6.59 -13.94
C THR A 185 9.86 5.22 -13.50
N GLY A 186 9.07 4.48 -12.73
CA GLY A 186 9.55 3.22 -12.16
C GLY A 186 8.54 2.47 -11.30
N SER A 187 8.89 1.23 -10.97
CA SER A 187 8.07 0.36 -10.11
C SER A 187 8.92 -0.59 -9.27
N TYR A 188 8.37 -1.00 -8.12
CA TYR A 188 8.91 -2.04 -7.26
C TYR A 188 7.84 -3.09 -6.90
N PRO A 189 8.07 -4.39 -7.14
CA PRO A 189 9.20 -4.94 -7.88
C PRO A 189 9.26 -4.38 -9.31
N HIS A 190 10.43 -4.42 -9.94
CA HIS A 190 10.62 -3.82 -11.26
C HIS A 190 9.72 -4.47 -12.32
N THR A 191 9.17 -3.63 -13.20
CA THR A 191 8.43 -4.04 -14.41
C THR A 191 8.90 -3.23 -15.62
N GLY A 192 8.91 -3.87 -16.79
CA GLY A 192 9.10 -3.16 -18.05
C GLY A 192 7.84 -2.37 -18.44
N THR A 193 8.03 -1.31 -19.21
CA THR A 193 6.94 -0.53 -19.80
C THR A 193 6.28 -1.34 -20.93
N GLY A 194 4.95 -1.29 -20.99
CA GLY A 194 4.15 -2.03 -21.99
C GLY A 194 3.37 -3.23 -21.42
N ARG A 195 2.18 -3.44 -21.98
CA ARG A 195 1.15 -4.37 -21.45
C ARG A 195 1.67 -5.80 -21.30
N PHE A 196 2.43 -6.29 -22.27
CA PHE A 196 2.98 -7.65 -22.26
C PHE A 196 4.07 -7.84 -21.20
N HIS A 197 5.06 -6.94 -21.15
CA HIS A 197 6.15 -6.97 -20.18
C HIS A 197 5.63 -6.83 -18.74
N ALA A 198 4.71 -5.89 -18.51
CA ALA A 198 4.06 -5.71 -17.22
C ALA A 198 3.25 -6.95 -16.81
N LEU A 199 2.53 -7.60 -17.73
CA LEU A 199 1.79 -8.82 -17.43
C LEU A 199 2.73 -9.98 -17.06
N SER A 200 3.79 -10.21 -17.86
CA SER A 200 4.79 -11.24 -17.61
C SER A 200 5.47 -11.08 -16.26
N ALA A 201 5.86 -9.84 -15.89
CA ALA A 201 6.42 -9.54 -14.58
C ALA A 201 5.45 -9.87 -13.44
N GLN A 202 4.18 -9.49 -13.59
CA GLN A 202 3.15 -9.75 -12.56
C GLN A 202 2.80 -11.24 -12.42
N LEU A 203 2.88 -12.04 -13.49
CA LEU A 203 2.76 -13.49 -13.40
C LEU A 203 3.91 -14.11 -12.59
N LYS A 204 5.14 -13.59 -12.74
CA LYS A 204 6.26 -13.97 -11.85
C LYS A 204 5.99 -13.58 -10.40
N TRP A 205 5.29 -12.48 -10.15
CA TRP A 205 4.91 -12.06 -8.79
C TRP A 205 3.86 -12.96 -8.16
N LEU A 206 2.96 -13.55 -8.95
CA LEU A 206 2.07 -14.61 -8.48
C LEU A 206 2.87 -15.80 -7.96
N ILE A 207 3.85 -16.27 -8.73
CA ILE A 207 4.72 -17.40 -8.32
C ILE A 207 5.48 -17.06 -7.03
N LYS A 208 6.06 -15.86 -6.95
CA LYS A 208 6.80 -15.37 -5.77
C LYS A 208 5.91 -14.89 -4.62
N ARG A 209 4.58 -14.88 -4.80
CA ARG A 209 3.58 -14.35 -3.86
C ARG A 209 3.82 -12.89 -3.46
N ASN A 210 4.38 -12.08 -4.37
CA ASN A 210 4.54 -10.64 -4.19
C ASN A 210 3.19 -9.95 -4.41
N GLY A 211 2.42 -9.83 -3.33
CA GLY A 211 1.06 -9.29 -3.37
C GLY A 211 0.94 -7.77 -3.34
N PHE A 212 2.05 -7.03 -3.21
CA PHE A 212 2.07 -5.56 -3.13
C PHE A 212 3.09 -5.02 -4.13
N PHE A 213 2.74 -3.93 -4.80
CA PHE A 213 3.64 -3.24 -5.73
C PHE A 213 3.54 -1.73 -5.53
N ILE A 214 4.64 -1.05 -5.84
CA ILE A 214 4.78 0.40 -5.83
C ILE A 214 5.06 0.84 -7.25
N ILE A 215 4.47 1.94 -7.67
CA ILE A 215 4.66 2.53 -8.99
C ILE A 215 4.64 4.04 -8.90
N SER A 216 5.50 4.67 -9.67
CA SER A 216 5.75 6.11 -9.60
C SER A 216 5.81 6.72 -10.99
N GLY A 217 5.42 7.99 -11.06
CA GLY A 217 5.49 8.78 -12.27
C GLY A 217 5.58 10.27 -12.00
N ARG A 218 6.17 11.01 -12.93
CA ARG A 218 6.36 12.45 -12.88
C ARG A 218 5.16 13.15 -13.51
N LYS A 219 4.56 14.10 -12.78
CA LYS A 219 3.51 14.98 -13.29
C LYS A 219 4.13 15.91 -14.33
N ASN A 220 3.54 15.99 -15.52
CA ASN A 220 4.00 16.90 -16.57
C ASN A 220 3.60 18.36 -16.27
#